data_AF-A0A7V9MQV1-F1
#
_entry.id   AF-A0A7V9MQV1-F1
#
_cell.length_a   1.000
_cell.length_b   1.000
_cell.length_c   1.000
_cell.angle_alpha   90.00
_cell.angle_beta   90.00
_cell.angle_gamma   90.00
#
_symmetry.space_group_name_H-M   'P 1'
#
loop_
_entity.id
_entity.type
_entity.pdbx_description
1 polymer ?
#
loop_
_entity_poly.entity_id
_entity_poly.type
_entity_poly.pdbx_seq_one_letter_code
_entity_poly.pdbx_strand_id
1 'polypeptide(L)'
;MEAVCWFGAIILMAVGLIGTVLPVVPGTTIIFIAALVHRVIVGEARSLGWWSMGVLAILLLLSYALESLAGYFGARRFGATKWGLLGAFVGAIAGLFLGFVGLLIGPVLGAIAGELLGGKRLVAAGRAGWGT
;
A
#
# COMPACT_ATOMS: atom_id res chain seq x y z
N MET A 1 -25.32 -20.48 -15.41
CA MET A 1 -25.20 -19.28 -14.54
C MET A 1 -24.02 -19.40 -13.58
N GLU A 2 -23.83 -20.54 -12.89
CA GLU A 2 -22.70 -20.72 -11.96
C GLU A 2 -21.31 -20.59 -12.60
N ALA A 3 -21.12 -21.10 -13.81
CA ALA A 3 -19.84 -21.00 -14.53
C ALA A 3 -19.40 -19.55 -14.79
N VAL A 4 -20.36 -18.64 -15.01
CA VAL A 4 -20.08 -17.22 -15.25
C VAL A 4 -19.62 -16.52 -13.96
N CYS A 5 -20.23 -16.87 -12.82
CA CYS A 5 -19.82 -16.37 -11.51
C CYS A 5 -18.40 -16.82 -11.14
N TRP A 6 -18.08 -18.09 -11.38
CA TRP A 6 -16.74 -18.63 -11.16
C TRP A 6 -15.69 -17.97 -12.04
N PHE A 7 -16.01 -17.77 -13.32
CA PHE A 7 -15.10 -17.12 -14.25
C PHE A 7 -14.84 -15.65 -13.87
N GLY A 8 -15.89 -14.94 -13.45
CA GLY A 8 -15.77 -13.57 -12.92
C GLY A 8 -14.91 -13.51 -11.65
N ALA A 9 -15.08 -14.45 -10.72
CA ALA A 9 -14.29 -14.52 -9.50
C ALA A 9 -12.80 -14.79 -9.78
N ILE A 10 -12.49 -15.69 -10.72
CA ILE A 10 -11.12 -16.00 -11.12
C ILE A 10 -10.45 -14.78 -11.76
N ILE A 11 -11.14 -14.08 -12.66
CA ILE A 11 -10.62 -12.85 -13.28
C ILE A 11 -10.37 -11.78 -12.21
N LEU A 12 -11.30 -11.60 -11.28
CA LEU A 12 -11.17 -10.60 -10.22
C LEU A 12 -10.03 -10.93 -9.26
N MET A 13 -9.82 -12.21 -8.94
CA MET A 13 -8.65 -12.68 -8.18
C MET A 13 -7.34 -12.47 -8.94
N ALA A 14 -7.31 -12.74 -10.25
CA ALA A 14 -6.12 -12.53 -11.08
C ALA A 14 -5.77 -11.03 -11.17
N VAL A 15 -6.76 -10.16 -11.33
CA VAL A 15 -6.58 -8.71 -11.28
C VAL A 15 -6.13 -8.26 -9.89
N GLY A 16 -6.68 -8.83 -8.83
CA GLY A 16 -6.22 -8.60 -7.45
C GLY A 16 -4.76 -9.02 -7.24
N LEU A 17 -4.33 -10.14 -7.82
CA LEU A 17 -2.95 -10.62 -7.78
C LEU A 17 -2.01 -9.68 -8.54
N ILE A 18 -2.40 -9.22 -9.73
CA ILE A 18 -1.65 -8.20 -10.47
C ILE A 18 -1.61 -6.89 -9.65
N GLY A 19 -2.71 -6.56 -8.98
CA GLY A 19 -2.82 -5.45 -8.03
C GLY A 19 -1.95 -5.59 -6.79
N THR A 20 -1.48 -6.79 -6.43
CA THR A 20 -0.49 -6.97 -5.35
C THR A 20 0.94 -6.66 -5.79
N VAL A 21 1.22 -6.73 -7.09
CA VAL A 21 2.52 -6.38 -7.69
C VAL A 21 2.60 -4.87 -7.94
N LEU A 22 1.47 -4.23 -8.22
CA LEU A 22 1.35 -2.78 -8.27
C LEU A 22 1.23 -2.24 -6.82
N PRO A 23 2.21 -1.49 -6.30
CA PRO A 23 2.24 -0.99 -4.92
C PRO A 23 1.26 0.18 -4.69
N VAL A 24 0.06 0.09 -5.28
CA VAL A 24 -1.00 1.09 -5.18
C VAL A 24 -2.11 0.61 -4.24
N VAL A 25 -2.32 -0.71 -4.11
CA VAL A 25 -3.41 -1.25 -3.30
C VAL A 25 -2.91 -2.39 -2.41
N PRO A 26 -3.06 -2.30 -1.07
CA PRO A 26 -2.69 -3.39 -0.17
C PRO A 26 -3.50 -4.64 -0.53
N GLY A 27 -2.81 -5.72 -0.93
CA GLY A 27 -3.45 -6.95 -1.42
C GLY A 27 -4.42 -7.57 -0.42
N THR A 28 -4.16 -7.40 0.88
CA THR A 28 -5.06 -7.79 1.98
C THR A 28 -6.39 -7.06 1.95
N THR A 29 -6.42 -5.80 1.49
CA THR A 29 -7.67 -5.02 1.33
C THR A 29 -8.53 -5.61 0.21
N ILE A 30 -7.90 -5.98 -0.91
CA ILE A 30 -8.58 -6.62 -2.04
C ILE A 30 -9.17 -7.97 -1.63
N ILE A 31 -8.40 -8.77 -0.89
CA ILE A 31 -8.84 -10.09 -0.38
C ILE A 31 -10.02 -9.94 0.57
N PHE A 32 -10.00 -8.96 1.48
CA PHE A 32 -11.11 -8.71 2.40
C PHE A 32 -12.38 -8.25 1.66
N ILE A 33 -12.26 -7.32 0.71
CA ILE A 33 -13.39 -6.85 -0.11
C ILE A 33 -13.96 -8.00 -0.94
N ALA A 34 -13.13 -8.83 -1.57
CA ALA A 34 -13.58 -10.00 -2.32
C ALA A 34 -14.33 -11.00 -1.43
N ALA A 35 -13.83 -11.28 -0.22
CA ALA A 35 -14.52 -12.13 0.74
C ALA A 35 -15.87 -11.54 1.21
N LEU A 36 -15.93 -10.22 1.40
CA LEU A 36 -17.15 -9.50 1.76
C LEU A 36 -18.20 -9.58 0.65
N VAL A 37 -17.80 -9.25 -0.58
CA VAL A 37 -18.67 -9.31 -1.77
C VAL A 37 -19.15 -10.74 -2.02
N HIS A 38 -18.27 -11.74 -1.90
CA HIS A 38 -18.64 -13.14 -2.06
C HIS A 38 -19.68 -13.59 -1.02
N ARG A 39 -19.56 -13.14 0.23
CA ARG A 39 -20.57 -13.41 1.27
C ARG A 39 -21.93 -12.79 0.94
N VAL A 40 -21.95 -11.54 0.50
CA VAL A 40 -23.19 -10.83 0.16
C VAL A 40 -23.91 -11.50 -1.02
N ILE A 41 -23.16 -12.03 -1.99
CA ILE A 41 -23.72 -12.64 -3.21
C ILE A 41 -24.13 -14.11 -3.00
N VAL A 42 -23.33 -14.90 -2.28
CA VAL A 42 -23.50 -16.36 -2.18
C VAL A 42 -24.30 -16.78 -0.94
N GLY A 43 -24.49 -15.88 0.02
CA GLY A 43 -25.22 -16.11 1.25
C GLY A 43 -24.43 -16.90 2.31
N GLU A 44 -24.89 -16.84 3.56
CA GLU A 44 -24.15 -17.37 4.72
C GLU A 44 -23.91 -18.89 4.69
N ALA A 45 -24.76 -19.64 3.98
CA ALA A 45 -24.71 -21.10 3.94
C ALA A 45 -23.56 -21.67 3.08
N ARG A 46 -22.97 -20.87 2.18
CA ARG A 46 -21.88 -21.27 1.27
C ARG A 46 -20.67 -20.32 1.31
N SER A 47 -20.69 -19.32 2.18
CA SER A 47 -19.61 -18.35 2.34
C SER A 47 -18.80 -18.58 3.63
N LEU A 48 -17.66 -17.89 3.73
CA LEU A 48 -16.80 -17.89 4.92
C LEU A 48 -17.62 -17.55 6.17
N GLY A 49 -17.48 -18.34 7.24
CA GLY A 49 -18.14 -18.07 8.51
C GLY A 49 -17.72 -16.73 9.13
N TRP A 50 -18.53 -16.20 10.07
CA TRP A 50 -18.21 -14.95 10.78
C TRP A 50 -16.83 -15.00 11.46
N TRP A 51 -16.42 -16.17 11.93
CA TRP A 51 -15.09 -16.40 12.52
C TRP A 51 -13.96 -16.14 11.52
N SER A 52 -14.05 -16.68 10.31
CA SER A 52 -13.04 -16.49 9.26
C SER A 52 -12.98 -15.04 8.78
N MET A 53 -14.12 -14.33 8.75
CA MET A 53 -14.13 -12.89 8.46
C MET A 53 -13.46 -12.07 9.56
N GLY A 54 -13.67 -12.41 10.83
CA GLY A 54 -12.98 -11.77 11.95
C GLY A 54 -11.46 -11.94 11.85
N VAL A 55 -11.00 -13.16 11.55
CA VAL A 55 -9.58 -13.44 11.33
C VAL A 55 -9.03 -12.65 10.14
N LEU A 56 -9.75 -12.58 9.02
CA LEU A 56 -9.34 -11.79 7.86
C LEU A 56 -9.28 -10.30 8.16
N ALA A 57 -10.21 -9.76 8.95
CA ALA A 57 -10.20 -8.37 9.39
C ALA A 57 -9.00 -8.07 10.31
N ILE A 58 -8.69 -8.98 11.23
CA ILE A 58 -7.51 -8.86 12.10
C ILE A 58 -6.23 -8.91 11.27
N LEU A 59 -6.13 -9.84 10.32
CA LEU A 59 -4.99 -9.95 9.41
C LEU A 59 -4.84 -8.69 8.55
N LEU A 60 -5.95 -8.13 8.05
CA LEU A 60 -5.95 -6.86 7.31
C LEU A 60 -5.36 -5.72 8.16
N LEU A 61 -5.86 -5.55 9.38
CA LEU A 61 -5.37 -4.51 10.29
C LEU A 61 -3.90 -4.71 10.64
N LEU A 62 -3.50 -5.96 10.91
CA LEU A 62 -2.12 -6.29 11.24
C LEU A 62 -1.18 -6.04 10.06
N SER A 63 -1.58 -6.41 8.84
CA SER A 63 -0.82 -6.09 7.63
C SER A 63 -0.66 -4.59 7.45
N TYR A 64 -1.72 -3.80 7.63
CA TYR A 64 -1.64 -2.34 7.49
C TYR A 64 -0.69 -1.72 8.52
N ALA A 65 -0.73 -2.22 9.76
CA ALA A 65 0.17 -1.80 10.82
C ALA A 65 1.64 -2.16 10.48
N LEU A 66 1.88 -3.39 9.99
CA LEU A 66 3.21 -3.85 9.60
C LEU A 66 3.77 -3.10 8.40
N GLU A 67 2.95 -2.80 7.38
CA GLU A 67 3.38 -2.00 6.22
C GLU A 67 3.74 -0.57 6.63
N SER A 68 2.92 0.06 7.48
CA SER A 68 3.24 1.40 8.04
C SER A 68 4.53 1.37 8.86
N LEU A 69 4.71 0.35 9.71
CA LEU A 69 5.93 0.21 10.50
C LEU A 69 7.15 -0.06 9.62
N ALA A 70 7.02 -0.95 8.63
CA ALA A 70 8.10 -1.29 7.71
C ALA A 70 8.53 -0.07 6.89
N GLY A 71 7.59 0.73 6.38
CA GLY A 71 7.89 1.98 5.68
C GLY A 71 8.58 3.00 6.58
N TYR A 72 8.07 3.20 7.81
CA TYR A 72 8.65 4.12 8.78
C TYR A 72 10.06 3.69 9.23
N PHE A 73 10.22 2.42 9.62
CA PHE A 73 11.50 1.88 10.06
C PHE A 73 12.50 1.76 8.90
N GLY A 74 12.04 1.41 7.69
CA GLY A 74 12.84 1.41 6.48
C GLY A 74 13.43 2.79 6.21
N ALA A 75 12.58 3.81 6.07
CA ALA A 75 13.03 5.19 5.87
C ALA A 75 13.97 5.68 6.99
N ARG A 76 13.67 5.35 8.25
CA ARG A 76 14.57 5.68 9.37
C ARG A 76 15.91 4.93 9.32
N ARG A 77 15.93 3.67 8.91
CA ARG A 77 17.15 2.85 8.76
C ARG A 77 18.09 3.44 7.71
N PHE A 78 17.53 4.01 6.63
CA PHE A 78 18.26 4.74 5.61
C PHE A 78 18.62 6.19 5.98
N GLY A 79 18.25 6.62 7.20
CA GLY A 79 18.68 7.88 7.78
C GLY A 79 17.73 9.06 7.53
N ALA A 80 16.47 8.83 7.13
CA ALA A 80 15.48 9.90 6.99
C ALA A 80 15.17 10.56 8.35
N THR A 81 15.17 11.89 8.39
CA THR A 81 14.62 12.68 9.50
C THR A 81 13.11 12.83 9.36
N LYS A 82 12.51 13.42 10.41
CA LYS A 82 11.12 13.88 10.39
C LYS A 82 10.84 14.83 9.21
N TRP A 83 11.81 15.66 8.81
CA TRP A 83 11.67 16.57 7.67
C TRP A 83 11.74 15.85 6.33
N GLY A 84 12.60 14.83 6.19
CA GLY A 84 12.61 13.94 5.03
C GLY A 84 11.31 13.15 4.88
N LEU A 85 10.76 12.63 5.98
CA LEU A 85 9.45 11.95 5.95
C LEU A 85 8.32 12.90 5.53
N LEU A 86 8.29 14.11 6.10
CA LEU A 86 7.28 15.11 5.76
C LEU A 86 7.42 15.55 4.29
N GLY A 87 8.66 15.74 3.83
CA GLY A 87 8.96 16.03 2.44
C GLY A 87 8.53 14.91 1.49
N ALA A 88 8.77 13.65 1.84
CA ALA A 88 8.32 12.49 1.07
C ALA A 88 6.80 12.44 0.96
N PHE A 89 6.10 12.72 2.06
CA PHE A 89 4.65 12.74 2.10
C PHE A 89 4.05 13.84 1.21
N VAL A 90 4.59 15.06 1.32
CA VAL A 90 4.19 16.18 0.46
C VAL A 90 4.55 15.91 -1.00
N GLY A 91 5.73 15.31 -1.25
CA GLY A 91 6.18 14.89 -2.57
C GLY A 91 5.31 13.80 -3.18
N ALA A 92 4.78 12.87 -2.39
CA ALA A 92 3.82 11.87 -2.83
C ALA A 92 2.50 12.51 -3.26
N ILE A 93 1.98 13.46 -2.47
CA ILE A 93 0.75 14.20 -2.79
C ILE A 93 0.94 15.05 -4.04
N ALA A 94 2.05 15.78 -4.14
CA ALA A 94 2.38 16.58 -5.33
C ALA A 94 2.61 15.68 -6.57
N GLY A 95 3.27 14.54 -6.37
CA GLY A 95 3.52 13.52 -7.38
C GLY A 95 2.25 12.90 -7.95
N LEU A 96 1.18 12.80 -7.16
CA LEU A 96 -0.12 12.32 -7.61
C LEU A 96 -0.68 13.16 -8.77
N PHE A 97 -0.43 14.47 -8.77
CA PHE A 97 -0.88 15.37 -9.85
C PHE A 97 -0.08 15.19 -11.16
N LEU A 98 1.10 14.59 -11.10
CA LEU A 98 1.97 14.30 -12.25
C LEU A 98 1.74 12.88 -12.80
N GLY A 99 0.77 12.14 -12.26
CA GLY A 99 0.41 10.79 -12.70
C GLY A 99 1.36 9.70 -12.16
N PHE A 100 1.41 8.55 -12.84
CA PHE A 100 2.14 7.35 -12.37
C PHE A 100 3.64 7.60 -12.15
N VAL A 101 4.28 8.34 -13.06
CA VAL A 101 5.71 8.70 -12.95
C VAL A 101 5.94 9.66 -11.78
N GLY A 102 5.02 10.60 -11.57
CA GLY A 102 5.04 11.52 -10.43
C GLY A 102 4.86 10.81 -9.09
N LEU A 103 4.04 9.76 -9.03
CA LEU A 103 3.85 8.99 -7.80
C LEU A 103 5.11 8.25 -7.36
N LEU A 104 5.95 7.81 -8.31
CA LEU A 104 7.20 7.12 -8.02
C LEU A 104 8.33 8.09 -7.65
N ILE A 105 8.43 9.20 -8.40
CA ILE A 105 9.56 10.14 -8.28
C ILE A 105 9.27 11.22 -7.23
N GLY A 106 8.00 11.59 -7.05
CA GLY A 106 7.54 12.63 -6.14
C GLY A 106 7.95 12.41 -4.68
N PRO A 107 7.73 11.22 -4.08
CA PRO A 107 8.18 10.93 -2.73
C PRO A 107 9.70 11.03 -2.57
N VAL A 108 10.47 10.56 -3.56
CA VAL A 108 11.95 10.60 -3.53
C VAL A 108 12.46 12.04 -3.58
N LEU A 109 11.98 12.83 -4.54
CA LEU A 109 12.35 14.25 -4.66
C LEU A 109 11.88 15.06 -3.45
N GLY A 110 10.68 14.77 -2.96
CA GLY A 110 10.13 15.37 -1.75
C GLY A 110 10.94 15.04 -0.51
N ALA A 111 11.38 13.79 -0.35
CA ALA A 111 12.24 13.36 0.75
C ALA A 111 13.58 14.09 0.73
N ILE A 112 14.19 14.21 -0.44
CA ILE A 112 15.45 14.94 -0.63
C ILE A 112 15.26 16.41 -0.29
N ALA A 113 14.23 17.07 -0.82
CA ALA A 113 13.94 18.48 -0.52
C ALA A 113 13.66 18.70 0.98
N GLY A 114 12.92 17.78 1.61
CA GLY A 114 12.63 17.80 3.05
C GLY A 114 13.88 17.65 3.92
N GLU A 115 14.77 16.73 3.58
CA GLU A 115 16.07 16.57 4.27
C GLU A 115 16.96 17.81 4.14
N LEU A 116 16.96 18.44 2.95
CA LEU A 116 17.76 19.65 2.70
C LEU A 116 17.25 20.85 3.50
N LEU A 117 15.93 21.04 3.56
CA LEU A 117 15.30 22.05 4.41
C LEU A 117 15.53 21.76 5.91
N GLY A 118 15.61 20.49 6.29
CA GLY A 118 15.99 20.05 7.63
C GLY A 118 17.47 20.20 7.99
N GLY A 119 18.31 20.75 7.10
CA GLY A 119 19.72 21.06 7.35
C GLY A 119 20.69 19.89 7.17
N LYS A 120 20.28 18.78 6.54
CA LYS A 120 21.17 17.64 6.27
C LYS A 120 21.99 17.84 5.00
N ARG A 121 23.25 17.38 5.03
CA ARG A 121 24.17 17.37 3.87
C ARG A 121 23.59 16.53 2.71
N LEU A 122 23.73 17.03 1.47
CA LEU A 122 23.23 16.42 0.22
C LEU A 122 23.55 14.91 0.09
N VAL A 123 24.73 14.48 0.57
CA VAL A 123 25.19 13.08 0.55
C VAL A 123 24.36 12.16 1.44
N ALA A 124 23.83 12.67 2.57
CA ALA A 124 22.93 11.93 3.44
C ALA A 124 21.49 11.93 2.88
N ALA A 125 21.06 13.02 2.25
CA ALA A 125 19.74 13.14 1.62
C ALA A 125 19.57 12.16 0.44
N GLY A 126 20.61 11.97 -0.37
CA GLY A 126 20.60 10.99 -1.47
C GLY A 126 20.51 9.54 -1.01
N ARG A 127 21.09 9.19 0.15
CA ARG A 127 20.95 7.84 0.75
C ARG A 127 19.54 7.60 1.32
N ALA A 128 18.90 8.63 1.85
CA ALA A 128 17.52 8.53 2.31
C ALA A 128 16.54 8.34 1.14
N GLY A 129 16.74 9.06 0.03
CA GLY A 129 15.93 8.93 -1.19
C GLY A 129 16.02 7.55 -1.85
N TRP A 130 17.11 6.81 -1.69
CA TRP A 130 17.24 5.42 -2.17
C TRP A 130 16.53 4.39 -1.27
N GLY A 131 16.21 4.78 -0.04
CA GLY A 131 15.60 3.93 0.97
C GLY A 131 14.12 4.17 1.21
N THR A 132 13.51 5.04 0.41
CA THR A 132 12.06 5.36 0.43
C THR A 132 11.42 4.75 -0.80
#